data_AF-A0A2C9JTB8-F1
#
_entry.id   AF-A0A2C9JTB8-F1
#
_cell.length_a   1.000
_cell.length_b   1.000
_cell.length_c   1.000
_cell.angle_alpha   90.00
_cell.angle_beta   90.00
_cell.angle_gamma   90.00
#
_symmetry.space_group_name_H-M   'P 1'
#
loop_
_entity.id
_entity.type
_entity.pdbx_description
1 polymer ?
#
loop_
_entity_poly.entity_id
_entity_poly.type
_entity_poly.pdbx_seq_one_letter_code
_entity_poly.pdbx_strand_id
1 'polypeptide(L)'
;MLTSSDDVPEWLKDHTYTISTLWADINNIGIHSIFIKNLTVKQRLVYFYLSVYPYVHTTWEALSLIYMLAYMLQRSRWHHPSMHLSGTELSRLDSDDMPGSTFKSQIPWSQLSFPGKLAQLTTWLTNSTAMCLSTSLSVGIFFLQFLEWWYESDSSAPSLTALPVPSPPKTTNLHGVRPNVCPLCMQIRTNSTVLSVSGYVFCFPCIMSHIGQKHCCPVTGYPANEDHLIKLYEDDT
;
A
#
# COMPACT_ATOMS: atom_id res chain seq x y z
N MET A 1 -41.99 6.37 -13.73
CA MET A 1 -41.45 7.53 -12.98
C MET A 1 -40.29 7.02 -12.16
N LEU A 2 -39.10 7.04 -12.75
CA LEU A 2 -37.83 6.62 -12.15
C LEU A 2 -37.03 7.89 -11.92
N THR A 3 -36.80 8.25 -10.66
CA THR A 3 -35.93 9.38 -10.31
C THR A 3 -34.50 8.87 -10.19
N SER A 4 -33.63 9.68 -10.78
CA SER A 4 -32.21 9.52 -11.08
C SER A 4 -31.33 9.12 -9.88
N SER A 5 -30.30 8.35 -10.22
CA SER A 5 -29.23 7.87 -9.36
C SER A 5 -27.98 8.72 -9.57
N ASP A 6 -28.08 10.05 -9.47
CA ASP A 6 -27.05 11.02 -9.91
C ASP A 6 -26.65 12.07 -8.85
N ASP A 7 -26.58 11.72 -7.57
CA ASP A 7 -26.03 12.63 -6.54
C ASP A 7 -25.03 11.90 -5.62
N VAL A 8 -23.94 11.40 -6.20
CA VAL A 8 -22.75 11.00 -5.44
C VAL A 8 -21.61 11.97 -5.78
N PRO A 9 -21.12 12.77 -4.82
CA PRO A 9 -20.12 13.80 -5.08
C PRO A 9 -18.74 13.20 -5.43
N GLU A 10 -18.08 13.87 -6.37
CA GLU A 10 -16.92 13.42 -7.15
C GLU A 10 -15.64 13.11 -6.34
N TRP A 11 -15.56 13.61 -5.09
CA TRP A 11 -14.44 13.34 -4.18
C TRP A 11 -14.44 11.91 -3.58
N LEU A 12 -15.52 11.14 -3.78
CA LEU A 12 -15.66 9.79 -3.21
C LEU A 12 -15.27 8.67 -4.19
N LYS A 13 -14.97 9.00 -5.46
CA LYS A 13 -14.56 8.02 -6.49
C LYS A 13 -13.06 7.75 -6.54
N ASP A 14 -12.24 8.57 -5.89
CA ASP A 14 -10.78 8.61 -6.10
C ASP A 14 -9.95 7.84 -5.05
N HIS A 15 -10.56 6.87 -4.41
CA HIS A 15 -10.09 6.38 -3.11
C HIS A 15 -9.93 4.86 -3.06
N THR A 16 -9.18 4.32 -4.02
CA THR A 16 -8.34 3.14 -3.80
C THR A 16 -6.98 3.58 -3.25
N TYR A 17 -6.97 4.18 -2.06
CA TYR A 17 -5.72 4.47 -1.35
C TYR A 17 -5.19 3.19 -0.69
N THR A 18 -4.01 2.78 -1.11
CA THR A 18 -3.20 1.82 -0.35
C THR A 18 -2.69 2.53 0.91
N ILE A 19 -2.67 1.82 2.05
CA ILE A 19 -2.24 2.38 3.35
C ILE A 19 -0.82 2.98 3.27
N SER A 20 0.00 2.57 2.31
CA SER A 20 1.37 3.07 2.09
C SER A 20 1.43 4.53 1.63
N THR A 21 0.49 5.02 0.82
CA THR A 21 0.52 6.42 0.33
C THR A 21 0.10 7.41 1.41
N LEU A 22 -0.76 6.99 2.36
CA LEU A 22 -1.17 7.79 3.50
C LEU A 22 -0.01 8.13 4.45
N TRP A 23 0.96 7.23 4.63
CA TRP A 23 2.13 7.50 5.48
C TRP A 23 3.19 8.39 4.79
N ALA A 24 3.29 8.32 3.46
CA ALA A 24 4.21 9.16 2.69
C ALA A 24 3.76 10.63 2.67
N ASP A 25 2.45 10.88 2.53
CA ASP A 25 1.91 12.24 2.56
C ASP A 25 1.99 12.88 3.95
N ILE A 26 1.80 12.12 5.04
CA ILE A 26 1.90 12.63 6.41
C ILE A 26 3.29 13.20 6.72
N ASN A 27 4.37 12.63 6.18
CA ASN A 27 5.72 13.14 6.38
C ASN A 27 6.07 14.35 5.51
N ASN A 28 5.42 14.53 4.36
CA ASN A 28 5.67 15.66 3.44
C ASN A 28 4.87 16.92 3.83
N ILE A 29 3.74 16.75 4.54
CA ILE A 29 2.90 17.86 5.05
C ILE A 29 3.57 18.62 6.22
N GLY A 30 4.61 18.05 6.85
CA GLY A 30 5.29 18.64 8.00
C GLY A 30 5.99 19.99 7.74
N ILE A 31 6.33 20.30 6.49
CA ILE A 31 7.21 21.46 6.16
C ILE A 31 6.43 22.68 5.62
N HIS A 32 5.15 22.53 5.27
CA HIS A 32 4.28 23.64 4.83
C HIS A 32 3.38 24.20 5.94
N SER A 33 3.62 23.79 7.20
CA SER A 33 2.78 24.07 8.37
C SER A 33 2.77 25.55 8.85
N ILE A 34 3.43 26.48 8.15
CA ILE A 34 3.52 27.88 8.56
C ILE A 34 2.49 28.78 7.86
N PHE A 35 1.82 28.32 6.79
CA PHE A 35 1.00 29.20 5.94
C PHE A 35 -0.50 28.88 5.90
N ILE A 36 -1.21 28.79 7.04
CA ILE A 36 -2.67 28.91 6.99
C ILE A 36 -3.24 29.67 8.19
N LYS A 37 -3.43 30.99 8.02
CA LYS A 37 -4.03 31.88 9.03
C LYS A 37 -5.56 32.03 8.92
N ASN A 38 -6.26 31.30 8.04
CA ASN A 38 -7.73 31.34 7.94
C ASN A 38 -8.35 29.98 7.55
N LEU A 39 -8.39 29.02 8.48
CA LEU A 39 -9.19 27.80 8.33
C LEU A 39 -10.46 27.86 9.18
N THR A 40 -11.57 27.37 8.61
CA THR A 40 -12.85 27.22 9.31
C THR A 40 -12.70 26.24 10.48
N VAL A 41 -13.42 26.43 11.60
CA VAL A 41 -13.34 25.60 12.83
C VAL A 41 -13.44 24.09 12.52
N LYS A 42 -14.27 23.70 11.55
CA LYS A 42 -14.40 22.32 11.07
C LYS A 42 -13.09 21.76 10.52
N GLN A 43 -12.37 22.52 9.70
CA GLN A 43 -11.09 22.09 9.12
C GLN A 43 -10.03 21.93 10.22
N ARG A 44 -10.00 22.84 11.20
CA ARG A 44 -9.08 22.74 12.34
C ARG A 44 -9.30 21.49 13.18
N LEU A 45 -10.56 21.09 13.40
CA LEU A 45 -10.89 19.85 14.12
C LEU A 45 -10.48 18.60 13.35
N VAL A 46 -10.65 18.59 12.01
CA VAL A 46 -10.21 17.47 11.16
C VAL A 46 -8.69 17.31 11.21
N TYR A 47 -7.93 18.40 11.07
CA TYR A 47 -6.47 18.34 11.18
C TYR A 47 -6.00 17.92 12.57
N PHE A 48 -6.65 18.41 13.63
CA PHE A 48 -6.33 17.98 14.99
C PHE A 48 -6.62 16.49 15.19
N TYR A 49 -7.75 16.00 14.72
CA TYR A 49 -8.10 14.57 14.78
C TYR A 49 -7.09 13.71 14.02
N LEU A 50 -6.73 14.09 12.78
CA LEU A 50 -5.74 13.37 11.97
C LEU A 50 -4.35 13.38 12.62
N SER A 51 -3.98 14.47 13.31
CA SER A 51 -2.72 14.57 14.02
C SER A 51 -2.69 13.74 15.30
N VAL A 52 -3.80 13.67 16.04
CA VAL A 52 -3.89 12.96 17.34
C VAL A 52 -4.11 11.45 17.17
N TYR A 53 -4.85 11.04 16.15
CA TYR A 53 -5.18 9.64 15.86
C TYR A 53 -3.96 8.68 15.89
N PRO A 54 -2.84 8.94 15.19
CA PRO A 54 -1.70 8.02 15.20
C PRO A 54 -1.09 7.86 16.60
N TYR A 55 -1.09 8.90 17.44
CA TYR A 55 -0.58 8.80 18.82
C TYR A 55 -1.52 7.99 19.71
N VAL A 56 -2.83 8.19 19.59
CA VAL A 56 -3.81 7.41 20.37
C VAL A 56 -3.76 5.93 19.97
N HIS A 57 -3.67 5.65 18.67
CA HIS A 57 -3.57 4.28 18.18
C HIS A 57 -2.27 3.60 18.64
N THR A 58 -1.12 4.26 18.49
CA THR A 58 0.17 3.70 18.91
C THR A 58 0.26 3.49 20.42
N THR A 59 -0.29 4.40 21.22
CA THR A 59 -0.34 4.23 22.69
C THR A 59 -1.25 3.08 23.10
N TRP A 60 -2.39 2.89 22.44
CA TRP A 60 -3.28 1.74 22.69
C TRP A 60 -2.57 0.41 22.43
N GLU A 61 -1.87 0.30 21.31
CA GLU A 61 -1.10 -0.91 20.97
C GLU A 61 0.13 -1.12 21.87
N ALA A 62 0.80 -0.05 22.27
CA ALA A 62 1.90 -0.16 23.23
C ALA A 62 1.39 -0.70 24.58
N LEU A 63 0.22 -0.23 25.04
CA LEU A 63 -0.41 -0.72 26.25
C LEU A 63 -0.79 -2.20 26.12
N SER A 64 -1.43 -2.61 25.01
CA SER A 64 -1.80 -4.02 24.79
C SER A 64 -0.58 -4.94 24.88
N LEU A 65 0.53 -4.54 24.25
CA LEU A 65 1.80 -5.28 24.26
C LEU A 65 2.42 -5.35 25.66
N ILE A 66 2.45 -4.25 26.40
CA ILE A 66 2.99 -4.21 27.77
C ILE A 66 2.21 -5.18 28.67
N TYR A 67 0.88 -5.20 28.57
CA TYR A 67 0.04 -6.14 29.34
C TYR A 67 0.32 -7.60 28.96
N MET A 68 0.48 -7.89 27.67
CA MET A 68 0.82 -9.24 27.21
C MET A 68 2.22 -9.68 27.69
N LEU A 69 3.22 -8.80 27.65
CA LEU A 69 4.57 -9.08 28.17
C LEU A 69 4.55 -9.29 29.68
N ALA A 70 3.82 -8.46 30.43
CA ALA A 70 3.66 -8.63 31.87
C ALA A 70 2.97 -9.96 32.22
N TYR A 71 2.02 -10.41 31.39
CA TYR A 71 1.34 -11.69 31.55
C TYR A 71 2.29 -12.87 31.28
N MET A 72 3.07 -12.80 30.20
CA MET A 72 4.08 -13.82 29.87
C MET A 72 5.17 -13.94 30.94
N LEU A 73 5.58 -12.82 31.55
CA LEU A 73 6.52 -12.78 32.68
C LEU A 73 5.89 -13.20 34.02
N GLN A 74 4.63 -13.66 34.00
CA GLN A 74 3.82 -14.02 35.18
C GLN A 74 3.73 -12.91 36.24
N ARG A 75 3.89 -11.65 35.82
CA ARG A 75 3.81 -10.48 36.70
C ARG A 75 2.39 -9.91 36.78
N SER A 76 1.61 -10.05 35.71
CA SER A 76 0.19 -9.67 35.68
C SER A 76 -0.71 -10.88 35.40
N ARG A 77 -1.95 -10.84 35.91
CA ARG A 77 -2.99 -11.83 35.64
C ARG A 77 -3.81 -11.53 34.37
N TRP A 78 -3.62 -10.35 33.79
CA TRP A 78 -4.40 -9.85 32.66
C TRP A 78 -3.52 -9.68 31.42
N HIS A 79 -4.03 -10.10 30.26
CA HIS A 79 -3.34 -10.07 28.97
C HIS A 79 -3.68 -8.83 28.11
N HIS A 80 -4.78 -8.14 28.39
CA HIS A 80 -5.23 -6.96 27.63
C HIS A 80 -5.82 -5.88 28.56
N PRO A 81 -5.61 -4.58 28.27
CA PRO A 81 -6.13 -3.47 29.09
C PRO A 81 -7.64 -3.53 29.31
N SER A 82 -8.43 -3.94 28.31
CA SER A 82 -9.88 -4.02 28.42
C SER A 82 -10.36 -5.09 29.41
N MET A 83 -9.69 -6.25 29.46
CA MET A 83 -10.01 -7.31 30.42
C MET A 83 -9.67 -6.89 31.84
N HIS A 84 -8.58 -6.15 32.02
CA HIS A 84 -8.24 -5.55 33.31
C HIS A 84 -9.33 -4.57 33.78
N LEU A 85 -9.88 -3.76 32.88
CA LEU A 85 -11.00 -2.86 33.19
C LEU A 85 -12.29 -3.60 33.50
N SER A 86 -12.56 -4.71 32.79
CA SER A 86 -13.74 -5.56 33.00
C SER A 86 -13.62 -6.46 34.23
N GLY A 87 -12.44 -6.61 34.83
CA GLY A 87 -12.18 -7.51 35.95
C GLY A 87 -12.27 -9.00 35.61
N THR A 88 -12.39 -9.36 34.33
CA THR A 88 -12.49 -10.74 33.87
C THR A 88 -11.09 -11.33 33.67
N GLU A 89 -10.82 -12.48 34.27
CA GLU A 89 -9.54 -13.19 34.15
C GLU A 89 -9.71 -14.42 33.25
N LEU A 90 -8.80 -14.59 32.27
CA LEU A 90 -8.71 -15.82 31.48
C LEU A 90 -7.93 -16.85 32.30
N SER A 91 -8.63 -17.58 33.15
CA SER A 91 -8.07 -18.77 33.80
C SER A 91 -8.16 -19.97 32.85
N ARG A 92 -7.12 -20.80 32.82
CA ARG A 92 -7.26 -22.14 32.23
C ARG A 92 -8.22 -22.92 33.12
N LEU A 93 -9.30 -23.44 32.53
CA LEU A 93 -10.08 -24.47 33.17
C LEU A 93 -9.19 -25.70 33.30
N ASP A 94 -8.80 -26.02 34.53
CA ASP A 94 -8.16 -27.29 34.84
C ASP A 94 -9.23 -28.39 34.81
N SER A 95 -8.85 -29.60 34.43
CA SER A 95 -9.81 -30.71 34.26
C SER A 95 -10.55 -31.08 35.54
N ASP A 96 -10.03 -30.66 36.69
CA ASP A 96 -10.61 -30.91 38.01
C ASP A 96 -11.71 -29.91 38.40
N ASP A 97 -11.86 -28.78 37.68
CA ASP A 97 -12.81 -27.70 38.00
C ASP A 97 -14.13 -27.79 37.21
N MET A 98 -14.41 -28.91 36.56
CA MET A 98 -15.60 -29.09 35.72
C MET A 98 -16.62 -30.05 36.39
N PRO A 99 -17.52 -29.56 37.27
CA PRO A 99 -18.64 -30.37 37.74
C PRO A 99 -19.66 -30.58 36.61
N GLY A 100 -19.53 -31.70 35.88
CA GLY A 100 -20.63 -32.27 35.13
C GLY A 100 -20.73 -31.93 33.64
N SER A 101 -19.62 -31.77 32.92
CA SER A 101 -19.65 -31.86 31.45
C SER A 101 -19.04 -33.18 30.99
N THR A 102 -19.88 -34.00 30.36
CA THR A 102 -19.60 -35.35 29.87
C THR A 102 -18.45 -35.32 28.88
N PHE A 103 -17.26 -35.59 29.40
CA PHE A 103 -16.05 -35.88 28.63
C PHE A 103 -16.39 -36.91 27.55
N LYS A 104 -16.27 -36.52 26.28
CA LYS A 104 -16.21 -37.47 25.16
C LYS A 104 -15.05 -38.40 25.45
N SER A 105 -15.39 -39.61 25.91
CA SER A 105 -14.46 -40.70 26.18
C SER A 105 -13.47 -40.84 25.03
N GLN A 106 -12.25 -40.34 25.25
CA GLN A 106 -11.09 -40.71 24.48
C GLN A 106 -10.83 -42.19 24.77
N ILE A 107 -11.35 -43.06 23.91
CA ILE A 107 -11.13 -44.50 24.02
C ILE A 107 -9.62 -44.75 23.89
N PRO A 108 -8.96 -45.41 24.87
CA PRO A 108 -7.52 -45.66 24.83
C PRO A 108 -7.11 -46.46 23.59
N TRP A 109 -6.01 -46.06 22.94
CA TRP A 109 -5.45 -46.62 21.70
C TRP A 109 -5.21 -48.14 21.73
N SER A 110 -5.14 -48.73 22.92
CA SER A 110 -4.96 -50.16 23.16
C SER A 110 -6.25 -51.00 23.01
N GLN A 111 -7.43 -50.36 22.89
CA GLN A 111 -8.74 -51.04 22.94
C GLN A 111 -9.53 -50.98 21.61
N LEU A 112 -9.00 -50.36 20.55
CA LEU A 112 -9.70 -50.13 19.29
C LEU A 112 -9.32 -51.14 18.20
N SER A 113 -10.30 -51.72 17.49
CA SER A 113 -10.07 -52.65 16.37
C SER A 113 -9.34 -51.98 15.20
N PHE A 114 -8.65 -52.77 14.36
CA PHE A 114 -7.87 -52.32 13.21
C PHE A 114 -8.56 -51.25 12.32
N PRO A 115 -9.87 -51.37 11.96
CA PRO A 115 -10.55 -50.32 11.20
C PRO A 115 -10.79 -49.02 11.98
N GLY A 116 -10.91 -49.08 13.32
CA GLY A 116 -11.03 -47.88 14.17
C GLY A 116 -9.72 -47.10 14.25
N LYS A 117 -8.56 -47.78 14.25
CA LYS A 117 -7.24 -47.14 14.19
C LYS A 117 -7.02 -46.39 12.88
N LEU A 118 -7.50 -46.95 11.77
CA LEU A 118 -7.42 -46.33 10.46
C LEU A 118 -8.29 -45.06 10.39
N ALA A 119 -9.52 -45.10 10.93
CA ALA A 119 -10.42 -43.95 10.97
C ALA A 119 -9.89 -42.78 11.84
N GLN A 120 -9.14 -43.09 12.90
CA GLN A 120 -8.52 -42.07 13.75
C GLN A 120 -7.26 -41.46 13.10
N LEU A 121 -6.51 -42.26 12.34
CA LEU A 121 -5.39 -41.77 11.52
C LEU A 121 -5.86 -40.88 10.37
N THR A 122 -6.95 -41.25 9.70
CA THR A 122 -7.50 -40.44 8.60
C THR A 122 -8.02 -39.09 9.10
N THR A 123 -8.72 -39.06 10.24
CA THR A 123 -9.19 -37.80 10.86
C THR A 123 -8.04 -36.90 11.35
N TRP A 124 -6.94 -37.49 11.84
CA TRP A 124 -5.73 -36.73 12.17
C TRP A 124 -5.03 -36.17 10.92
N LEU A 125 -4.91 -36.96 9.85
CA LEU A 125 -4.33 -36.55 8.57
C LEU A 125 -5.14 -35.44 7.90
N THR A 126 -6.47 -35.52 7.88
CA THR A 126 -7.32 -34.49 7.26
C THR A 126 -7.27 -33.16 8.00
N ASN A 127 -7.25 -33.18 9.33
CA ASN A 127 -7.15 -31.95 10.12
C ASN A 127 -5.77 -31.30 9.96
N SER A 128 -4.70 -32.11 9.93
CA SER A 128 -3.34 -31.60 9.79
C SER A 128 -3.08 -31.04 8.38
N THR A 129 -3.56 -31.71 7.34
CA THR A 129 -3.41 -31.22 5.95
C THR A 129 -4.18 -29.93 5.72
N ALA A 130 -5.40 -29.79 6.23
CA ALA A 130 -6.17 -28.54 6.13
C ALA A 130 -5.44 -27.36 6.80
N MET A 131 -4.83 -27.57 7.97
CA MET A 131 -4.05 -26.54 8.67
C MET A 131 -2.77 -26.17 7.93
N CYS A 132 -2.02 -27.15 7.42
CA CYS A 132 -0.80 -26.92 6.64
C CYS A 132 -1.09 -26.17 5.34
N LEU A 133 -2.15 -26.55 4.62
CA LEU A 133 -2.55 -25.89 3.38
C LEU A 133 -2.99 -24.45 3.63
N SER A 134 -3.81 -24.20 4.66
CA SER A 134 -4.24 -22.85 5.00
C SER A 134 -3.08 -21.95 5.43
N THR A 135 -2.15 -22.48 6.23
CA THR A 135 -0.96 -21.75 6.68
C THR A 135 0.00 -21.48 5.51
N SER A 136 0.25 -22.49 4.67
CA SER A 136 1.11 -22.34 3.49
C SER A 136 0.54 -21.35 2.49
N LEU A 137 -0.78 -21.34 2.29
CA LEU A 137 -1.44 -20.38 1.41
C LEU A 137 -1.29 -18.95 1.98
N SER A 138 -1.51 -18.79 3.28
CA SER A 138 -1.36 -17.49 3.96
C SER A 138 0.07 -16.97 3.82
N VAL A 139 1.08 -17.79 4.15
CA VAL A 139 2.50 -17.44 4.01
C VAL A 139 2.87 -17.16 2.55
N GLY A 140 2.33 -17.94 1.60
CA GLY A 140 2.55 -17.74 0.18
C GLY A 140 2.01 -16.40 -0.32
N ILE A 141 0.81 -15.98 0.11
CA ILE A 141 0.22 -14.69 -0.26
C ILE A 141 1.06 -13.52 0.29
N PHE A 142 1.49 -13.59 1.55
CA PHE A 142 2.39 -12.58 2.12
C PHE A 142 3.71 -12.49 1.36
N PHE A 143 4.28 -13.63 0.96
CA PHE A 143 5.52 -13.66 0.19
C PHE A 143 5.36 -13.08 -1.22
N LEU A 144 4.23 -13.35 -1.89
CA LEU A 144 3.93 -12.74 -3.19
C LEU A 144 3.76 -11.22 -3.09
N GLN A 145 3.07 -10.72 -2.05
CA GLN A 145 2.99 -9.28 -1.80
C GLN A 145 4.37 -8.64 -1.53
N PHE A 146 5.24 -9.35 -0.81
CA PHE A 146 6.62 -8.92 -0.60
C PHE A 146 7.40 -8.83 -1.92
N LEU A 147 7.24 -9.82 -2.82
CA LEU A 147 7.87 -9.79 -4.13
C LEU A 147 7.31 -8.69 -5.03
N GLU A 148 6.00 -8.46 -5.00
CA GLU A 148 5.36 -7.38 -5.75
C GLU A 148 5.97 -6.03 -5.36
N TRP A 149 6.05 -5.74 -4.06
CA TRP A 149 6.74 -4.55 -3.55
C TRP A 149 8.21 -4.49 -3.97
N TRP A 150 8.93 -5.61 -3.87
CA TRP A 150 10.35 -5.68 -4.23
C TRP A 150 10.58 -5.36 -5.72
N TYR A 151 9.76 -5.92 -6.61
CA TYR A 151 9.88 -5.69 -8.05
C TYR A 151 9.33 -4.34 -8.51
N GLU A 152 8.31 -3.80 -7.85
CA GLU A 152 7.83 -2.44 -8.10
C GLU A 152 8.93 -1.41 -7.75
N SER A 153 9.71 -1.66 -6.69
CA SER A 153 10.83 -0.79 -6.31
C SER A 153 11.98 -0.76 -7.32
N ASP A 154 12.25 -1.86 -8.02
CA ASP A 154 13.36 -1.94 -8.99
C ASP A 154 13.04 -1.23 -10.32
N SER A 155 11.76 -1.00 -10.63
CA SER A 155 11.36 -0.19 -11.79
C SER A 155 11.61 1.31 -11.63
N SER A 156 11.93 1.77 -10.41
CA SER A 156 12.22 3.18 -10.08
C SER A 156 13.54 3.38 -9.34
N ALA A 157 14.25 2.31 -8.98
CA ALA A 157 15.53 2.40 -8.29
C ALA A 157 16.60 2.94 -9.25
N PRO A 158 17.25 4.08 -8.93
CA PRO A 158 18.44 4.50 -9.66
C PRO A 158 19.50 3.41 -9.46
N SER A 159 19.94 2.81 -10.56
CA SER A 159 21.01 1.81 -10.60
C SER A 159 22.13 2.19 -9.60
N LEU A 160 22.68 1.24 -8.85
CA LEU A 160 23.79 1.49 -7.91
C LEU A 160 25.07 2.02 -8.59
N THR A 161 25.09 2.08 -9.93
CA THR A 161 26.11 2.76 -10.76
C THR A 161 25.65 4.12 -11.30
N ALA A 162 24.50 4.62 -10.87
CA ALA A 162 23.99 5.91 -11.28
C ALA A 162 24.88 7.02 -10.73
N LEU A 163 25.39 7.81 -11.67
CA LEU A 163 26.17 9.01 -11.38
C LEU A 163 25.33 9.97 -10.50
N PRO A 164 25.98 10.78 -9.65
CA PRO A 164 25.29 11.82 -8.90
C PRO A 164 24.51 12.69 -9.88
N VAL A 165 23.22 12.89 -9.60
CA VAL A 165 22.32 13.67 -10.46
C VAL A 165 22.94 15.07 -10.63
N PRO A 166 23.28 15.48 -11.87
CA PRO A 166 23.87 16.78 -12.10
C PRO A 166 22.89 17.87 -11.64
N SER A 167 23.42 18.97 -11.11
CA SER A 167 22.59 20.12 -10.74
C SER A 167 21.67 20.50 -11.89
N PRO A 168 20.37 20.79 -11.64
CA PRO A 168 19.40 21.07 -12.70
C PRO A 168 19.97 22.08 -13.69
N PRO A 169 19.92 21.81 -15.01
CA PRO A 169 20.42 22.75 -16.00
C PRO A 169 19.71 24.09 -15.81
N LYS A 170 20.49 25.17 -15.71
CA LYS A 170 19.93 26.52 -15.68
C LYS A 170 19.12 26.69 -16.96
N THR A 171 17.87 27.13 -16.83
CA THR A 171 16.94 27.34 -17.95
C THR A 171 17.53 28.36 -18.92
N THR A 172 18.35 27.90 -19.86
CA THR A 172 18.71 28.70 -21.03
C THR A 172 17.43 28.79 -21.84
N ASN A 173 16.92 30.01 -22.05
CA ASN A 173 15.86 30.25 -23.01
C ASN A 173 16.21 29.49 -24.30
N LEU A 174 15.48 28.41 -24.58
CA LEU A 174 15.71 27.62 -25.78
C LEU A 174 15.35 28.51 -26.98
N HIS A 175 16.38 29.10 -27.58
CA HIS A 175 16.23 29.99 -28.72
C HIS A 175 15.53 29.23 -29.85
N GLY A 176 14.30 29.64 -30.17
CA GLY A 176 13.55 29.16 -31.34
C GLY A 176 12.35 28.26 -31.07
N VAL A 177 12.09 27.84 -29.82
CA VAL A 177 10.90 27.03 -29.50
C VAL A 177 9.86 27.89 -28.79
N ARG A 178 8.69 28.06 -29.41
CA ARG A 178 7.56 28.75 -28.78
C ARG A 178 6.98 27.86 -27.68
N PRO A 179 6.62 28.43 -26.51
CA PRO A 179 5.91 27.68 -25.49
C PRO A 179 4.58 27.16 -26.06
N ASN A 180 4.16 25.96 -25.66
CA ASN A 180 2.89 25.30 -26.02
C ASN A 180 2.69 24.93 -27.50
N VAL A 181 3.70 25.12 -28.36
CA VAL A 181 3.65 24.71 -29.77
C VAL A 181 4.50 23.45 -29.99
N CYS A 182 4.00 22.53 -30.79
CA CYS A 182 4.75 21.36 -31.21
C CYS A 182 5.73 21.71 -32.35
N PRO A 183 7.04 21.42 -32.23
CA PRO A 183 8.02 21.76 -33.27
C PRO A 183 7.95 20.87 -34.53
N LEU A 184 7.14 19.80 -34.53
CA LEU A 184 6.92 18.94 -35.70
C LEU A 184 5.77 19.44 -36.58
N CYS A 185 4.59 19.68 -35.99
CA CYS A 185 3.40 20.12 -36.73
C CYS A 185 3.17 21.63 -36.69
N MET A 186 3.91 22.36 -35.86
CA MET A 186 3.79 23.81 -35.65
C MET A 186 2.40 24.27 -35.20
N GLN A 187 1.59 23.35 -34.67
CA GLN A 187 0.28 23.61 -34.06
C GLN A 187 0.37 23.64 -32.54
N ILE A 188 -0.69 24.13 -31.89
CA ILE A 188 -0.88 23.99 -30.44
C ILE A 188 -0.81 22.51 -30.09
N ARG A 189 -0.05 22.19 -29.04
CA ARG A 189 0.24 20.81 -28.68
C ARG A 189 -1.03 20.10 -28.21
N THR A 190 -1.31 18.94 -28.81
CA THR A 190 -2.39 18.04 -28.40
C THR A 190 -1.77 16.78 -27.81
N ASN A 191 -2.20 16.41 -26.60
CA ASN A 191 -1.64 15.27 -25.85
C ASN A 191 -0.11 15.39 -25.73
N SER A 192 0.32 16.31 -24.86
CA SER A 192 1.72 16.66 -24.63
C SER A 192 2.55 15.42 -24.27
N THR A 193 3.63 15.17 -25.01
CA THR A 193 4.54 14.05 -24.77
C THR A 193 5.97 14.55 -24.77
N VAL A 194 6.70 14.29 -23.69
CA VAL A 194 8.12 14.63 -23.56
C VAL A 194 8.98 13.48 -24.04
N LEU A 195 10.06 13.81 -24.75
CA LEU A 195 11.11 12.86 -25.11
C LEU A 195 12.23 12.91 -24.07
N SER A 196 12.34 11.87 -23.23
CA SER A 196 13.24 11.84 -22.06
C SER A 196 14.71 12.09 -22.40
N VAL A 197 15.17 11.65 -23.58
CA VAL A 197 16.56 11.81 -24.06
C VAL A 197 16.93 13.27 -24.30
N SER A 198 15.98 14.10 -24.72
CA SER A 198 16.27 15.47 -25.18
C SER A 198 15.55 16.56 -24.38
N GLY A 199 14.52 16.20 -23.61
CA GLY A 199 13.71 17.14 -22.85
C GLY A 199 12.74 18.00 -23.67
N TYR A 200 12.64 17.78 -24.99
CA TYR A 200 11.66 18.49 -25.84
C TYR A 200 10.28 17.83 -25.77
N VAL A 201 9.24 18.66 -25.89
CA VAL A 201 7.84 18.24 -25.79
C VAL A 201 7.12 18.43 -27.13
N PHE A 202 6.42 17.38 -27.57
CA PHE A 202 5.74 17.27 -28.86
C PHE A 202 4.29 16.81 -28.67
N CYS A 203 3.48 16.80 -29.74
CA CYS A 203 2.23 16.05 -29.73
C CYS A 203 2.53 14.55 -29.78
N PHE A 204 1.83 13.74 -28.98
CA PHE A 204 1.94 12.28 -29.00
C PHE A 204 1.94 11.67 -30.42
N PRO A 205 0.94 11.94 -31.30
CA PRO A 205 0.91 11.31 -32.62
C PRO A 205 2.09 11.74 -33.52
N CYS A 206 2.56 12.99 -33.39
CA CYS A 206 3.65 13.50 -34.21
C CYS A 206 4.98 12.83 -33.88
N ILE A 207 5.30 12.74 -32.59
CA ILE A 207 6.58 12.16 -32.17
C ILE A 207 6.59 10.64 -32.32
N MET A 208 5.45 9.97 -32.06
CA MET A 208 5.31 8.53 -32.26
C MET A 208 5.57 8.15 -33.74
N SER A 209 4.96 8.87 -34.68
CA SER A 209 5.18 8.63 -36.11
C SER A 209 6.62 8.93 -36.55
N HIS A 210 7.29 9.91 -35.94
CA HIS A 210 8.67 10.26 -36.30
C HIS A 210 9.67 9.22 -35.78
N ILE A 211 9.53 8.80 -34.53
CA ILE A 211 10.43 7.82 -33.90
C ILE A 211 10.32 6.47 -34.60
N GLY A 212 9.10 6.02 -34.95
CA GLY A 212 8.91 4.77 -35.69
C GLY A 212 9.54 4.75 -37.09
N GLN A 213 9.87 5.92 -37.67
CA GLN A 213 10.53 6.02 -38.97
C GLN A 213 12.03 6.28 -38.88
N LYS A 214 12.47 7.18 -37.98
CA LYS A 214 13.85 7.69 -37.95
C LYS A 214 14.65 7.29 -36.69
N HIS A 215 14.00 6.79 -35.64
CA HIS A 215 14.62 6.42 -34.35
C HIS A 215 15.53 7.50 -33.75
N CYS A 216 15.18 8.77 -33.93
CA CYS A 216 15.96 9.90 -33.45
C CYS A 216 15.07 11.09 -33.07
N CYS A 217 15.62 12.01 -32.27
CA CYS A 217 14.96 13.25 -31.90
C CYS A 217 14.97 14.24 -33.09
N PRO A 218 13.82 14.81 -33.49
CA PRO A 218 13.74 15.73 -34.62
C PRO A 218 14.45 17.07 -34.40
N VAL A 219 14.69 17.47 -33.14
CA VAL A 219 15.31 18.77 -32.80
C VAL A 219 16.80 18.63 -32.54
N THR A 220 17.22 17.61 -31.78
CA THR A 220 18.62 17.44 -31.36
C THR A 220 19.38 16.38 -32.16
N GLY A 221 18.67 15.50 -32.88
CA GLY A 221 19.28 14.35 -33.55
C GLY A 221 19.71 13.21 -32.63
N TYR A 222 19.46 13.30 -31.31
CA TYR A 222 19.82 12.22 -30.39
C TYR A 222 19.06 10.92 -30.69
N PRO A 223 19.70 9.74 -30.56
CA PRO A 223 19.03 8.46 -30.78
C PRO A 223 17.89 8.27 -29.78
N ALA A 224 16.71 7.89 -30.25
CA ALA A 224 15.51 7.79 -29.42
C ALA A 224 14.58 6.66 -29.87
N ASN A 225 14.02 5.95 -28.89
CA ASN A 225 13.07 4.85 -29.09
C ASN A 225 11.72 5.19 -28.43
N GLU A 226 10.73 4.33 -28.65
CA GLU A 226 9.38 4.48 -28.09
C GLU A 226 9.38 4.45 -26.56
N ASP A 227 10.29 3.70 -25.93
CA ASP A 227 10.46 3.64 -24.46
C ASP A 227 10.84 4.99 -23.83
N HIS A 228 11.34 5.93 -24.64
CA HIS A 228 11.73 7.27 -24.18
C HIS A 228 10.58 8.28 -24.24
N LEU A 229 9.38 7.86 -24.66
CA LEU A 229 8.20 8.70 -24.74
C LEU A 229 7.44 8.69 -23.43
N ILE A 230 7.37 9.85 -22.78
CA ILE A 230 6.62 10.02 -21.54
C ILE A 230 5.47 10.98 -21.81
N LYS A 231 4.24 10.50 -21.66
CA LYS A 231 3.03 11.32 -21.81
C LYS A 231 2.89 12.24 -20.60
N LEU A 232 2.71 13.52 -20.86
CA LEU A 232 2.40 14.52 -19.85
C LEU A 232 0.89 14.71 -19.78
N TYR A 233 0.37 14.65 -18.57
CA TYR A 233 -1.01 15.00 -18.27
C TYR A 233 -0.96 16.43 -17.73
N GLU A 234 -1.51 17.36 -18.49
CA GLU A 234 -1.67 18.75 -18.05
C GLU A 234 -3.01 18.84 -17.30
N ASP A 235 -3.02 19.51 -16.15
CA ASP A 235 -4.26 19.80 -15.43
C ASP A 235 -4.98 20.95 -16.14
N ASP A 236 -6.22 20.72 -16.58
CA ASP A 236 -7.06 21.74 -17.22
C ASP A 236 -7.49 22.80 -16.16
N THR A 237 -6.65 23.80 -15.92
CA THR A 237 -6.98 24.97 -15.07
C THR A 237 -7.43 26.17 -15.89
#